data_AF-A0A2V9LUI1-F1
#
_entry.id   AF-A0A2V9LUI1-F1
#
_cell.length_a   1.000
_cell.length_b   1.000
_cell.length_c   1.000
_cell.angle_alpha   90.00
_cell.angle_beta   90.00
_cell.angle_gamma   90.00
#
_symmetry.space_group_name_H-M   'P 1'
#
loop_
_entity.id
_entity.type
_entity.pdbx_description
1 polymer ?
#
loop_
_entity_poly.entity_id
_entity_poly.type
_entity_poly.pdbx_seq_one_letter_code
_entity_poly.pdbx_strand_id
1 'polypeptide(L)'
;MSLYLVRWPWLTASIVSARNEDDLRDILDEVADIEGVTWSVYRGPLWVDFHVPAKVRIEEKKKGVPLRPDEIVIDDLKALEAGKFELDMPEYSEHTAEMCELITKKAFPNLHKVLFGDIDDVEHAPPAQELEAALRKDLEPLISADWSRATRGQRTDELGRIAQNMGTSVAQVESILRRAGQLPPKGQGTRGEIRKFNKKKRDQGKAPE
;
A
#
# COMPACT_ATOMS: atom_id res chain seq x y z
N MET A 1 13.92 -9.76 -7.96
CA MET A 1 12.96 -9.03 -7.10
C MET A 1 11.76 -8.69 -7.95
N SER A 2 10.57 -8.77 -7.37
CA SER A 2 9.31 -8.50 -8.06
C SER A 2 8.75 -7.17 -7.58
N LEU A 3 8.10 -6.44 -8.48
CA LEU A 3 7.26 -5.31 -8.10
C LEU A 3 5.87 -5.84 -7.80
N TYR A 4 5.30 -5.41 -6.67
CA TYR A 4 3.95 -5.72 -6.26
C TYR A 4 3.11 -4.44 -6.28
N LEU A 5 1.96 -4.51 -6.94
CA LEU A 5 0.93 -3.49 -6.82
C LEU A 5 0.09 -3.84 -5.59
N VAL A 6 0.18 -2.99 -4.59
CA VAL A 6 -0.52 -3.09 -3.30
C VAL A 6 -1.70 -2.13 -3.34
N ARG A 7 -2.92 -2.65 -3.15
CA ARG A 7 -4.14 -1.87 -2.98
C ARG A 7 -4.44 -1.76 -1.49
N TRP A 8 -4.41 -0.54 -0.99
CA TRP A 8 -4.86 -0.21 0.35
C TRP A 8 -6.38 -0.05 0.39
N PRO A 9 -7.02 -0.31 1.55
CA PRO A 9 -8.47 -0.27 1.63
C PRO A 9 -9.05 1.14 1.42
N TRP A 10 -8.33 2.22 1.76
CA TRP A 10 -8.78 3.61 1.65
C TRP A 10 -8.50 4.28 0.28
N LEU A 11 -8.73 3.56 -0.82
CA LEU A 11 -8.54 4.07 -2.20
C LEU A 11 -7.12 4.57 -2.50
N THR A 12 -6.11 3.91 -1.93
CA THR A 12 -4.70 4.19 -2.25
C THR A 12 -4.06 2.95 -2.85
N ALA A 13 -3.13 3.14 -3.78
CA ALA A 13 -2.32 2.07 -4.32
C ALA A 13 -0.83 2.42 -4.20
N SER A 14 0.01 1.41 -4.04
CA SER A 14 1.46 1.57 -3.95
C SER A 14 2.15 0.48 -4.76
N ILE A 15 3.29 0.81 -5.35
CA ILE A 15 4.17 -0.19 -5.97
C ILE A 15 5.33 -0.44 -5.01
N VAL A 16 5.47 -1.69 -4.58
CA VAL A 16 6.46 -2.12 -3.58
C VAL A 16 7.36 -3.19 -4.18
N SER A 17 8.67 -2.99 -4.10
CA SER A 17 9.64 -4.02 -4.47
C SER A 17 9.84 -4.99 -3.31
N ALA A 18 9.71 -6.30 -3.58
CA ALA A 18 9.99 -7.35 -2.61
C ALA A 18 10.58 -8.60 -3.28
N ARG A 19 11.28 -9.44 -2.51
CA ARG A 19 11.82 -10.71 -3.00
C ARG A 19 10.72 -11.73 -3.27
N ASN A 20 9.71 -11.78 -2.41
CA ASN A 20 8.55 -12.66 -2.48
C ASN A 20 7.38 -12.07 -1.64
N GLU A 21 6.27 -12.79 -1.53
CA GLU A 21 5.09 -12.31 -0.78
C GLU A 21 5.31 -12.22 0.74
N ASP A 22 6.21 -13.01 1.31
CA ASP A 22 6.48 -12.95 2.74
C ASP A 22 7.32 -11.70 3.06
N ASP A 23 8.34 -11.42 2.26
CA ASP A 23 9.12 -10.18 2.29
C ASP A 23 8.23 -8.94 2.07
N LEU A 24 7.26 -9.03 1.16
CA LEU A 24 6.27 -7.96 0.94
C LEU A 24 5.46 -7.69 2.20
N ARG A 25 4.88 -8.74 2.81
CA ARG A 25 4.12 -8.58 4.05
C ARG A 25 4.98 -7.97 5.15
N ASP A 26 6.25 -8.39 5.21
CA ASP A 26 7.14 -7.87 6.21
C ASP A 26 7.33 -6.35 6.10
N ILE A 27 7.52 -5.86 4.87
CA ILE A 27 7.60 -4.43 4.56
C ILE A 27 6.29 -3.70 4.87
N LEU A 28 5.13 -4.29 4.50
CA LEU A 28 3.84 -3.64 4.71
C LEU A 28 3.46 -3.52 6.19
N ASP A 29 3.79 -4.54 7.00
CA ASP A 29 3.55 -4.56 8.45
C ASP A 29 4.33 -3.46 9.20
N GLU A 30 5.43 -2.94 8.62
CA GLU A 30 6.18 -1.81 9.19
C GLU A 30 5.44 -0.48 9.03
N VAL A 31 4.56 -0.38 8.03
CA VAL A 31 3.86 0.86 7.66
C VAL A 31 2.48 0.94 8.30
N ALA A 32 1.70 -0.16 8.26
CA ALA A 32 0.33 -0.18 8.75
C ALA A 32 -0.20 -1.61 9.00
N ASP A 33 -1.37 -1.72 9.65
CA ASP A 33 -2.14 -2.97 9.70
C ASP A 33 -2.62 -3.32 8.28
N ILE A 34 -2.19 -4.48 7.78
CA ILE A 34 -2.47 -4.95 6.41
C ILE A 34 -3.88 -5.54 6.23
N GLU A 35 -4.76 -5.40 7.21
CA GLU A 35 -6.16 -5.82 7.11
C GLU A 35 -6.90 -5.10 5.97
N GLY A 36 -7.50 -5.87 5.07
CA GLY A 36 -8.18 -5.34 3.87
C GLY A 36 -7.24 -4.94 2.73
N VAL A 37 -5.92 -5.06 2.92
CA VAL A 37 -4.93 -4.84 1.87
C VAL A 37 -4.89 -6.03 0.93
N THR A 38 -4.87 -5.78 -0.37
CA THR A 38 -4.66 -6.80 -1.40
C THR A 38 -3.45 -6.46 -2.24
N TRP A 39 -2.82 -7.45 -2.87
CA TRP A 39 -1.69 -7.21 -3.75
C TRP A 39 -1.63 -8.20 -4.90
N SER A 40 -0.95 -7.80 -5.96
CA SER A 40 -0.64 -8.66 -7.11
C SER A 40 0.72 -8.30 -7.69
N VAL A 41 1.34 -9.23 -8.41
CA VAL A 41 2.59 -8.92 -9.12
C VAL A 41 2.29 -7.88 -10.22
N TYR A 42 3.03 -6.78 -10.16
CA TYR A 42 2.97 -5.71 -11.15
C TYR A 42 3.85 -6.07 -12.35
N ARG A 43 3.27 -5.94 -13.55
CA ARG A 43 3.91 -6.18 -14.84
C ARG A 43 3.35 -5.13 -15.80
N GLY A 44 3.91 -3.94 -15.75
CA GLY A 44 3.52 -2.79 -16.55
C GLY A 44 4.63 -1.75 -16.57
N PRO A 45 4.47 -0.69 -17.37
CA PRO A 45 5.42 0.42 -17.41
C PRO A 45 5.44 1.14 -16.06
N LEU A 46 6.60 1.69 -15.71
CA LEU A 46 6.76 2.52 -14.52
C LEU A 46 7.51 3.79 -14.91
N TRP A 47 6.85 4.94 -14.77
CA TRP A 47 7.47 6.25 -14.92
C TRP A 47 7.12 7.10 -13.72
N VAL A 48 8.13 7.40 -12.91
CA VAL A 48 8.01 8.29 -11.75
C VAL A 48 9.19 9.24 -11.80
N ASP A 49 8.89 10.54 -11.86
CA ASP A 49 9.89 11.60 -11.79
C ASP A 49 10.12 11.98 -10.32
N PHE A 50 11.39 12.16 -9.97
CA PHE A 50 11.80 12.55 -8.63
C PHE A 50 12.24 14.01 -8.65
N HIS A 51 11.45 14.87 -8.04
CA HIS A 51 11.75 16.27 -7.88
C HIS A 51 12.47 16.49 -6.55
N VAL A 52 13.71 16.98 -6.66
CA VAL A 52 14.45 17.48 -5.51
C VAL A 52 13.79 18.81 -5.10
N PRO A 53 13.25 18.94 -3.89
CA PRO A 53 12.54 20.16 -3.47
C PRO A 53 13.55 21.23 -3.06
N ALA A 54 14.34 21.68 -4.03
CA ALA A 54 15.29 22.76 -3.91
C ALA A 54 14.92 23.84 -4.92
N LYS A 55 14.76 25.07 -4.46
CA LYS A 55 14.44 26.18 -5.35
C LYS A 55 15.74 26.71 -5.94
N VAL A 56 15.88 26.64 -7.25
CA VAL A 56 17.06 27.15 -7.94
C VAL A 56 16.73 28.48 -8.60
N ARG A 57 17.49 29.51 -8.27
CA ARG A 57 17.41 30.83 -8.89
C ARG A 57 18.75 31.15 -9.54
N ILE A 58 18.70 31.72 -10.74
CA ILE A 58 19.88 32.23 -11.43
C ILE A 58 19.92 33.74 -11.25
N GLU A 59 20.98 34.25 -10.62
CA GLU A 59 21.21 35.69 -10.52
C GLU A 59 21.92 36.22 -11.78
N GLU A 60 21.36 37.27 -12.37
CA GLU A 60 21.95 38.09 -13.44
C GLU A 60 22.71 37.32 -14.55
N LYS A 61 22.02 36.42 -15.27
CA LYS A 61 22.60 35.73 -16.43
C LYS A 61 23.05 36.72 -17.51
N LYS A 62 24.36 36.84 -17.73
CA LYS A 62 24.92 37.66 -18.82
C LYS A 62 24.66 37.00 -20.17
N LYS A 63 24.08 37.77 -21.11
CA LYS A 63 23.76 37.28 -22.46
C LYS A 63 25.04 36.86 -23.20
N GLY A 64 25.06 35.64 -23.75
CA GLY A 64 26.19 35.12 -24.53
C GLY A 64 27.34 34.52 -23.70
N VAL A 65 27.24 34.51 -22.37
CA VAL A 65 28.22 33.87 -21.48
C VAL A 65 27.62 32.58 -20.89
N PRO A 66 28.38 31.47 -20.82
CA PRO A 66 27.96 30.27 -20.09
C PRO A 66 27.65 30.58 -18.62
N LEU A 67 26.65 29.89 -18.06
CA LEU A 67 26.26 30.03 -16.66
C LEU A 67 27.41 29.57 -15.75
N ARG A 68 27.74 30.36 -14.74
CA ARG A 68 28.77 30.03 -13.75
C ARG A 68 28.13 29.51 -12.44
N PRO A 69 28.79 28.63 -11.68
CA PRO A 69 28.20 28.06 -10.46
C PRO A 69 27.84 29.10 -9.39
N ASP A 70 28.63 30.18 -9.27
CA ASP A 70 28.39 31.29 -8.35
C ASP A 70 27.17 32.14 -8.72
N GLU A 71 26.66 32.02 -9.95
CA GLU A 71 25.44 32.67 -10.42
C GLU A 71 24.18 31.84 -10.07
N ILE A 72 24.35 30.65 -9.47
CA ILE A 72 23.26 29.75 -9.08
C ILE A 72 23.05 29.85 -7.57
N VAL A 73 21.91 30.40 -7.19
CA VAL A 73 21.45 30.42 -5.79
C VAL A 73 20.50 29.26 -5.57
N ILE A 74 20.79 28.45 -4.55
CA ILE A 74 19.92 27.36 -4.11
C ILE A 74 19.22 27.83 -2.83
N ASP A 75 17.92 28.09 -2.96
CA ASP A 75 17.05 28.54 -1.89
C ASP A 75 16.26 27.35 -1.30
N ASP A 76 15.80 27.52 -0.05
CA ASP A 76 14.81 26.65 0.61
C ASP A 76 15.19 25.15 0.71
N LEU A 77 16.23 24.86 1.51
CA LEU A 77 16.73 23.49 1.72
C LEU A 77 15.98 22.69 2.79
N LYS A 78 14.98 23.28 3.45
CA LYS A 78 14.31 22.67 4.62
C LYS A 78 13.63 21.34 4.29
N ALA A 79 13.02 21.24 3.10
CA ALA A 79 12.39 20.00 2.65
C ALA A 79 13.43 18.90 2.39
N LEU A 80 14.60 19.27 1.88
CA LEU A 80 15.70 18.36 1.62
C LEU A 80 16.35 17.86 2.92
N GLU A 81 16.52 18.73 3.92
CA GLU A 81 16.98 18.34 5.26
C GLU A 81 16.05 17.32 5.92
N ALA A 82 14.74 17.42 5.65
CA ALA A 82 13.74 16.45 6.10
C ALA A 82 13.70 15.16 5.25
N GLY A 83 14.56 15.03 4.23
CA GLY A 83 14.61 13.88 3.33
C GLY A 83 13.36 13.71 2.46
N LYS A 84 12.58 14.78 2.27
CA LYS A 84 11.36 14.72 1.47
C LYS A 84 11.71 14.91 0.00
N PHE A 85 11.10 14.09 -0.85
CA PHE A 85 11.13 14.26 -2.30
C PHE A 85 9.70 14.44 -2.79
N GLU A 86 9.56 15.23 -3.84
CA GLU A 86 8.30 15.34 -4.57
C GLU A 86 8.31 14.30 -5.69
N LEU A 87 7.22 13.56 -5.83
CA LEU A 87 7.06 12.55 -6.87
C LEU A 87 6.05 13.10 -7.88
N ASP A 88 6.39 12.99 -9.15
CA ASP A 88 5.51 13.40 -10.24
C ASP A 88 5.47 12.33 -11.35
N MET A 89 4.54 12.50 -12.28
CA MET A 89 4.41 11.68 -13.47
C MET A 89 4.31 12.60 -14.69
N PRO A 90 5.05 12.35 -15.77
CA PRO A 90 4.97 13.21 -16.96
C PRO A 90 3.57 13.14 -17.57
N GLU A 91 2.94 14.31 -17.72
CA GLU A 91 1.55 14.45 -18.19
C GLU A 91 1.32 13.96 -19.63
N TYR A 92 2.35 14.01 -20.49
CA TYR A 92 2.23 13.74 -21.94
C TYR A 92 3.05 12.53 -22.39
N SER A 93 3.05 11.47 -21.60
CA SER A 93 3.73 10.22 -21.95
C SER A 93 2.75 9.07 -22.09
N GLU A 94 2.80 8.37 -23.24
CA GLU A 94 2.03 7.13 -23.46
C GLU A 94 2.30 6.09 -22.36
N HIS A 95 3.54 6.02 -21.88
CA HIS A 95 3.92 5.11 -20.79
C HIS A 95 3.24 5.48 -19.46
N THR A 96 3.08 6.78 -19.18
CA THR A 96 2.35 7.25 -17.99
C THR A 96 0.87 6.89 -18.11
N ALA A 97 0.27 7.09 -19.28
CA ALA A 97 -1.13 6.72 -19.53
C ALA A 97 -1.37 5.22 -19.33
N GLU A 98 -0.54 4.37 -19.95
CA GLU A 98 -0.60 2.91 -19.79
C GLU A 98 -0.38 2.48 -18.32
N MET A 99 0.55 3.12 -17.62
CA MET A 99 0.80 2.87 -16.20
C MET A 99 -0.44 3.18 -15.35
N CYS A 100 -1.04 4.36 -15.55
CA CYS A 100 -2.24 4.81 -14.84
C CYS A 100 -3.45 3.92 -15.11
N GLU A 101 -3.69 3.56 -16.37
CA GLU A 101 -4.77 2.64 -16.74
C GLU A 101 -4.57 1.29 -16.06
N LEU A 102 -3.37 0.70 -16.14
CA LEU A 102 -3.10 -0.62 -15.55
C LEU A 102 -3.20 -0.62 -14.02
N ILE A 103 -2.70 0.42 -13.35
CA ILE A 103 -2.83 0.59 -11.90
C ILE A 103 -4.31 0.69 -11.55
N THR A 104 -5.07 1.54 -12.24
CA THR A 104 -6.51 1.72 -11.99
C THR A 104 -7.26 0.42 -12.24
N LYS A 105 -6.96 -0.31 -13.32
CA LYS A 105 -7.57 -1.59 -13.66
C LYS A 105 -7.42 -2.64 -12.56
N LYS A 106 -6.23 -2.72 -11.98
CA LYS A 106 -5.90 -3.73 -10.97
C LYS A 106 -6.30 -3.30 -9.56
N ALA A 107 -6.01 -2.05 -9.21
CA ALA A 107 -6.23 -1.52 -7.87
C ALA A 107 -7.66 -1.02 -7.67
N PHE A 108 -8.34 -0.53 -8.70
CA PHE A 108 -9.68 0.09 -8.62
C PHE A 108 -10.55 -0.34 -9.83
N PRO A 109 -10.89 -1.64 -9.95
CA PRO A 109 -11.53 -2.20 -11.14
C PRO A 109 -12.91 -1.62 -11.43
N ASN A 110 -13.63 -1.09 -10.42
CA ASN A 110 -14.92 -0.46 -10.66
C ASN A 110 -14.73 0.96 -11.19
N LEU A 111 -13.79 1.72 -10.62
CA LEU A 111 -13.41 3.03 -11.15
C LEU A 111 -12.88 2.92 -12.58
N HIS A 112 -12.04 1.91 -12.86
CA HIS A 112 -11.53 1.67 -14.21
C HIS A 112 -12.64 1.49 -15.24
N LYS A 113 -13.72 0.77 -14.91
CA LYS A 113 -14.84 0.57 -15.83
C LYS A 113 -15.53 1.88 -16.18
N VAL A 114 -15.64 2.81 -15.23
CA VAL A 114 -16.28 4.11 -15.48
C VAL A 114 -15.35 5.04 -16.27
N LEU A 115 -14.04 5.00 -16.00
CA LEU A 115 -13.07 5.86 -16.67
C LEU A 115 -12.64 5.36 -18.06
N PHE A 116 -12.65 4.05 -18.30
CA PHE A 116 -12.06 3.43 -19.49
C PHE A 116 -12.98 2.37 -20.16
N GLY A 117 -14.20 2.15 -19.66
CA GLY A 117 -15.07 1.05 -20.10
C GLY A 117 -15.83 1.30 -21.39
N ASP A 118 -16.14 2.56 -21.70
CA ASP A 118 -16.88 2.94 -22.91
C ASP A 118 -15.96 3.75 -23.84
N ILE A 119 -15.33 3.03 -24.78
CA ILE A 119 -14.30 3.56 -25.70
C ILE A 119 -14.92 4.43 -26.81
N ASP A 120 -16.25 4.45 -26.93
CA ASP A 120 -16.96 5.14 -28.03
C ASP A 120 -17.25 6.63 -27.77
N ASP A 121 -17.04 7.14 -26.56
CA ASP A 121 -17.29 8.55 -26.22
C ASP A 121 -16.17 9.14 -25.33
N VAL A 122 -14.95 9.15 -25.87
CA VAL A 122 -13.72 9.67 -25.22
C VAL A 122 -13.85 11.15 -24.81
N GLU A 123 -14.84 11.88 -25.36
CA GLU A 123 -15.10 13.29 -25.05
C GLU A 123 -16.09 13.50 -23.89
N HIS A 124 -16.82 12.48 -23.44
CA HIS A 124 -17.79 12.62 -22.36
C HIS A 124 -17.22 12.17 -21.02
N ALA A 125 -16.87 13.16 -20.17
CA ALA A 125 -16.52 12.86 -18.79
C ALA A 125 -17.70 12.17 -18.07
N PRO A 126 -17.47 11.04 -17.37
CA PRO A 126 -18.55 10.29 -16.75
C PRO A 126 -19.26 11.12 -15.68
N PRO A 127 -20.58 10.96 -15.50
CA PRO A 127 -21.33 11.68 -14.48
C PRO A 127 -20.76 11.43 -13.07
N ALA A 128 -20.74 12.47 -12.24
CA ALA A 128 -20.21 12.39 -10.87
C ALA A 128 -20.87 11.27 -10.02
N GLN A 129 -22.14 10.98 -10.26
CA GLN A 129 -22.87 9.90 -9.57
C GLN A 129 -22.34 8.50 -9.89
N GLU A 130 -21.90 8.27 -11.13
CA GLU A 130 -21.34 6.98 -11.55
C GLU A 130 -19.94 6.77 -10.97
N LEU A 131 -19.12 7.83 -10.96
CA LEU A 131 -17.84 7.85 -10.28
C LEU A 131 -18.00 7.55 -8.79
N GLU A 132 -18.94 8.21 -8.11
CA GLU A 132 -19.21 7.96 -6.69
C GLU A 132 -19.64 6.52 -6.43
N ALA A 133 -20.55 5.98 -7.24
CA ALA A 133 -21.00 4.60 -7.11
C ALA A 133 -19.86 3.59 -7.32
N ALA A 134 -18.97 3.84 -8.28
CA ALA A 134 -17.79 3.01 -8.52
C ALA A 134 -16.79 3.05 -7.36
N LEU A 135 -16.49 4.24 -6.83
CA LEU A 135 -15.61 4.41 -5.68
C LEU A 135 -16.16 3.73 -4.43
N ARG A 136 -17.48 3.84 -4.19
CA ARG A 136 -18.14 3.13 -3.07
C ARG A 136 -17.96 1.61 -3.16
N LYS A 137 -18.07 1.03 -4.36
CA LYS A 137 -17.79 -0.40 -4.57
C LYS A 137 -16.31 -0.72 -4.33
N ASP A 138 -15.42 0.15 -4.78
CA ASP A 138 -13.98 -0.01 -4.53
C ASP A 138 -13.57 0.20 -3.05
N LEU A 139 -14.47 0.72 -2.21
CA LEU A 139 -14.28 0.81 -0.76
C LEU A 139 -14.79 -0.43 0.01
N GLU A 140 -15.40 -1.43 -0.65
CA GLU A 140 -15.85 -2.66 0.01
C GLU A 140 -14.76 -3.37 0.85
N PRO A 141 -13.47 -3.42 0.44
CA PRO A 141 -12.42 -3.97 1.29
C PRO A 141 -12.22 -3.19 2.60
N LEU A 142 -12.38 -1.85 2.58
CA LEU A 142 -12.31 -1.03 3.79
C LEU A 142 -13.46 -1.34 4.73
N ILE A 143 -14.68 -1.42 4.18
CA ILE A 143 -15.87 -1.77 4.95
C ILE A 143 -15.65 -3.15 5.59
N SER A 144 -15.26 -4.15 4.81
CA SER A 144 -15.01 -5.50 5.31
C SER A 144 -13.93 -5.56 6.40
N ALA A 145 -12.87 -4.77 6.26
CA ALA A 145 -11.82 -4.63 7.26
C ALA A 145 -12.35 -3.97 8.55
N ASP A 146 -13.13 -2.89 8.44
CA ASP A 146 -13.74 -2.21 9.58
C ASP A 146 -14.69 -3.13 10.36
N TRP A 147 -15.54 -3.88 9.65
CA TRP A 147 -16.41 -4.89 10.27
C TRP A 147 -15.61 -5.99 10.99
N SER A 148 -14.48 -6.40 10.41
CA SER A 148 -13.57 -7.39 11.03
C SER A 148 -12.92 -6.84 12.30
N ARG A 149 -12.59 -5.54 12.33
CA ARG A 149 -12.09 -4.83 13.53
C ARG A 149 -13.17 -4.72 14.60
N ALA A 150 -14.37 -4.30 14.23
CA ALA A 150 -15.49 -4.14 15.15
C ALA A 150 -15.89 -5.45 15.83
N THR A 151 -15.83 -6.57 15.09
CA THR A 151 -16.16 -7.91 15.60
C THR A 151 -14.97 -8.62 16.29
N ARG A 152 -13.78 -8.01 16.27
CA ARG A 152 -12.55 -8.56 16.88
C ARG A 152 -12.73 -8.86 18.36
N GLY A 153 -13.51 -8.05 19.09
CA GLY A 153 -13.86 -8.24 20.51
C GLY A 153 -14.67 -9.52 20.81
N GLN A 154 -15.28 -10.13 19.79
CA GLN A 154 -16.08 -11.36 19.95
C GLN A 154 -15.25 -12.63 19.76
N ARG A 155 -14.00 -12.51 19.29
CA ARG A 155 -13.07 -13.65 19.16
C ARG A 155 -12.53 -14.06 20.52
N THR A 156 -12.74 -15.31 20.88
CA THR A 156 -12.31 -15.91 22.16
C THR A 156 -11.07 -16.79 22.03
N ASP A 157 -10.54 -16.95 20.82
CA ASP A 157 -9.30 -17.69 20.58
C ASP A 157 -8.06 -16.89 21.00
N GLU A 158 -6.97 -17.59 21.34
CA GLU A 158 -5.77 -16.98 21.96
C GLU A 158 -5.15 -15.88 21.07
N LEU A 159 -5.05 -16.14 19.77
CA LEU A 159 -4.60 -15.13 18.80
C LEU A 159 -5.54 -13.92 18.76
N GLY A 160 -6.85 -14.14 18.89
CA GLY A 160 -7.85 -13.09 19.03
C GLY A 160 -7.66 -12.26 20.30
N ARG A 161 -7.35 -12.88 21.44
CA ARG A 161 -7.06 -12.17 22.69
C ARG A 161 -5.78 -11.35 22.62
N ILE A 162 -4.72 -11.89 22.01
CA ILE A 162 -3.46 -11.16 21.78
C ILE A 162 -3.71 -9.98 20.85
N ALA A 163 -4.45 -10.20 19.75
CA ALA A 163 -4.84 -9.16 18.80
C ALA A 163 -5.65 -8.03 19.46
N GLN A 164 -6.60 -8.36 20.34
CA GLN A 164 -7.34 -7.40 21.15
C GLN A 164 -6.41 -6.59 22.07
N ASN A 165 -5.55 -7.27 22.83
CA ASN A 165 -4.62 -6.61 23.77
C ASN A 165 -3.63 -5.68 23.06
N MET A 166 -3.23 -6.02 21.84
CA MET A 166 -2.28 -5.24 21.04
C MET A 166 -2.97 -4.20 20.14
N GLY A 167 -4.30 -4.14 20.10
CA GLY A 167 -5.04 -3.24 19.21
C GLY A 167 -4.80 -3.50 17.71
N THR A 168 -4.43 -4.71 17.33
CA THR A 168 -3.96 -5.07 15.97
C THR A 168 -4.68 -6.30 15.41
N SER A 169 -4.56 -6.58 14.11
CA SER A 169 -5.21 -7.72 13.47
C SER A 169 -4.56 -9.06 13.85
N VAL A 170 -5.34 -10.15 13.79
CA VAL A 170 -4.82 -11.51 14.02
C VAL A 170 -3.72 -11.85 13.01
N ALA A 171 -3.81 -11.34 11.78
CA ALA A 171 -2.79 -11.53 10.77
C ALA A 171 -1.45 -10.91 11.18
N GLN A 172 -1.48 -9.69 11.74
CA GLN A 172 -0.28 -9.01 12.23
C GLN A 172 0.28 -9.70 13.49
N VAL A 173 -0.58 -10.18 14.40
CA VAL A 173 -0.13 -11.04 15.52
C VAL A 173 0.53 -12.32 15.01
N GLU A 174 -0.04 -13.00 14.03
CA GLU A 174 0.56 -14.19 13.44
C GLU A 174 1.92 -13.87 12.80
N SER A 175 2.05 -12.73 12.12
CA SER A 175 3.32 -12.24 11.55
C SER A 175 4.38 -12.06 12.64
N ILE A 176 4.05 -11.33 13.71
CA ILE A 176 4.93 -11.08 14.87
C ILE A 176 5.36 -12.40 15.53
N LEU A 177 4.41 -13.30 15.77
CA LEU A 177 4.71 -14.59 16.42
C LEU A 177 5.55 -15.51 15.53
N ARG A 178 5.38 -15.47 14.20
CA ARG A 178 6.25 -16.18 13.25
C ARG A 178 7.66 -15.63 13.27
N ARG A 179 7.85 -14.31 13.28
CA ARG A 179 9.17 -13.66 13.42
C ARG A 179 9.86 -14.04 14.74
N ALA A 180 9.08 -14.16 15.81
CA ALA A 180 9.57 -14.60 17.12
C ALA A 180 9.81 -16.13 17.21
N GLY A 181 9.60 -16.89 16.13
CA GLY A 181 9.75 -18.35 16.11
C GLY A 181 8.69 -19.12 16.91
N GLN A 182 7.60 -18.45 17.32
CA GLN A 182 6.53 -19.06 18.13
C GLN A 182 5.46 -19.74 17.27
N LEU A 183 5.45 -19.48 15.96
CA LEU A 183 4.59 -20.14 14.97
C LEU A 183 5.44 -20.68 13.80
N PRO A 184 5.04 -21.82 13.20
CA PRO A 184 5.75 -22.43 12.07
C PRO A 184 5.68 -21.54 10.80
N PRO A 185 6.62 -21.67 9.84
CA PRO A 185 6.63 -20.92 8.59
C PRO A 185 5.35 -21.12 7.76
N LYS A 186 4.98 -20.12 6.94
CA LYS A 186 3.71 -20.15 6.19
C LYS A 186 3.85 -21.17 5.05
N GLY A 187 2.86 -22.05 4.90
CA GLY A 187 2.88 -23.14 3.91
C GLY A 187 3.45 -24.48 4.40
N GLN A 188 4.13 -24.52 5.56
CA GLN A 188 4.53 -25.77 6.22
C GLN A 188 3.63 -26.14 7.41
N GLY A 189 2.94 -25.15 8.00
CA GLY A 189 1.98 -25.39 9.07
C GLY A 189 0.57 -25.68 8.56
N THR A 190 0.10 -26.91 8.75
CA THR A 190 -1.31 -27.23 8.51
C THR A 190 -2.22 -26.42 9.45
N ARG A 191 -3.48 -26.19 9.07
CA ARG A 191 -4.54 -25.61 9.94
C ARG A 191 -4.61 -26.33 11.32
N GLY A 192 -4.10 -27.56 11.40
CA GLY A 192 -3.93 -28.34 12.61
C GLY A 192 -2.86 -27.81 13.58
N GLU A 193 -1.78 -27.18 13.12
CA GLU A 193 -0.70 -26.68 13.98
C GLU A 193 -1.08 -25.41 14.73
N ILE A 194 -1.80 -24.49 14.07
CA ILE A 194 -2.39 -23.31 14.72
C ILE A 194 -3.43 -23.76 15.77
N ARG A 195 -4.22 -24.79 15.45
CA ARG A 195 -5.13 -25.43 16.43
C ARG A 195 -4.37 -26.08 17.60
N LYS A 196 -3.24 -26.74 17.36
CA LYS A 196 -2.39 -27.32 18.41
C LYS A 196 -1.77 -26.25 19.30
N PHE A 197 -1.33 -25.12 18.74
CA PHE A 197 -0.85 -23.97 19.50
C PHE A 197 -1.95 -23.41 20.41
N ASN A 198 -3.14 -23.13 19.86
CA ASN A 198 -4.30 -22.67 20.63
C ASN A 198 -4.71 -23.69 21.70
N LYS A 199 -4.69 -24.99 21.40
CA LYS A 199 -4.97 -26.04 22.39
C LYS A 199 -3.91 -26.09 23.49
N LYS A 200 -2.62 -26.10 23.14
CA LYS A 200 -1.51 -26.14 24.09
C LYS A 200 -1.53 -24.95 25.05
N LYS A 201 -1.82 -23.74 24.56
CA LYS A 201 -1.93 -22.54 25.40
C LYS A 201 -3.19 -22.56 26.27
N ARG A 202 -4.32 -23.03 25.74
CA ARG A 202 -5.55 -23.23 26.53
C ARG A 202 -5.35 -24.24 27.67
N ASP A 203 -4.60 -25.31 27.42
CA ASP A 203 -4.31 -26.33 28.42
C ASP A 203 -3.26 -25.83 29.44
N GLN A 204 -2.35 -24.93 29.06
CA GLN A 204 -1.41 -24.26 29.99
C GLN A 204 -2.08 -23.19 30.87
N GLY A 205 -3.21 -22.62 30.44
CA GLY A 205 -4.00 -21.65 31.21
C GLY A 205 -4.99 -22.29 32.20
N LYS A 206 -5.13 -23.63 32.19
CA LYS A 206 -5.85 -24.37 33.23
C LYS A 206 -4.86 -24.82 34.29
N ALA A 207 -4.74 -24.06 35.36
CA ALA A 207 -4.10 -24.55 36.58
C ALA A 207 -4.83 -25.84 37.04
N PRO A 208 -4.11 -26.87 37.51
CA PRO A 208 -4.76 -28.01 38.14
C PRO A 208 -5.43 -27.54 39.44
N GLU A 209 -6.74 -27.79 39.56
CA GLU A 209 -7.45 -27.80 40.85
C GLU A 209 -6.97 -28.98 41.70
#